data_AF-A0A3D4PIR2-F1
#
_entry.id   AF-A0A3D4PIR2-F1
#
_cell.length_a   1.000
_cell.length_b   1.000
_cell.length_c   1.000
_cell.angle_alpha   90.00
_cell.angle_beta   90.00
_cell.angle_gamma   90.00
#
_symmetry.space_group_name_H-M   'P 1'
#
loop_
_entity.id
_entity.type
_entity.pdbx_description
1 polymer ?
#
loop_
_entity_poly.entity_id
_entity_poly.type
_entity_poly.pdbx_seq_one_letter_code
_entity_poly.pdbx_strand_id
1 'polypeptide(L)'
;MAEIVLTTQNARYWHSAFGLRYLLANLQELQSRATLLEFGIKDATNEVLEAILSEQPVIVGIGVYIWNIEQATKLVADLKQVAPEVIIVLGGPEV
;
A
#
# COMPACT_ATOMS: atom_id res chain seq x y z
N MET A 1 15.41 -2.15 5.33
CA MET A 1 14.28 -1.39 5.88
C MET A 1 13.70 -0.63 4.71
N ALA A 2 12.43 -0.87 4.39
CA ALA A 2 11.84 -0.30 3.18
C ALA A 2 11.25 1.09 3.47
N GLU A 3 11.95 2.14 3.04
CA GLU A 3 11.47 3.52 3.17
C GLU A 3 10.23 3.79 2.30
N ILE A 4 9.99 2.96 1.28
CA ILE A 4 8.83 3.03 0.39
C ILE A 4 8.05 1.71 0.48
N VAL A 5 6.80 1.76 0.95
CA VAL A 5 5.87 0.62 0.90
C VAL A 5 4.89 0.85 -0.25
N LEU A 6 4.86 -0.07 -1.21
CA LEU A 6 3.79 -0.16 -2.20
C LEU A 6 2.77 -1.19 -1.71
N THR A 7 1.48 -0.85 -1.69
CA THR A 7 0.45 -1.70 -1.10
C THR A 7 -0.89 -1.65 -1.82
N THR A 8 -1.65 -2.75 -1.78
CA THR A 8 -3.06 -2.79 -2.16
C THR A 8 -3.80 -3.93 -1.47
N GLN A 9 -5.12 -3.82 -1.44
CA GLN A 9 -6.04 -4.88 -1.05
C GLN A 9 -6.68 -5.47 -2.31
N ASN A 10 -6.26 -6.68 -2.65
CA ASN A 10 -6.71 -7.45 -3.80
C ASN A 10 -8.07 -8.14 -3.51
N ALA A 11 -8.98 -8.16 -4.50
CA ALA A 11 -10.28 -8.80 -4.35
C ALA A 11 -10.23 -10.30 -3.98
N ARG A 12 -9.10 -10.98 -4.30
CA ARG A 12 -8.78 -12.37 -3.94
C ARG A 12 -7.25 -12.52 -3.84
N TYR A 13 -6.78 -13.42 -2.99
CA TYR A 13 -5.34 -13.64 -2.71
C TYR A 13 -4.46 -13.97 -3.92
N TRP A 14 -5.05 -14.46 -5.01
CA TRP A 14 -4.35 -14.83 -6.25
C TRP A 14 -4.30 -13.72 -7.32
N HIS A 15 -4.92 -12.55 -7.07
CA HIS A 15 -4.79 -11.42 -7.99
C HIS A 15 -3.47 -10.69 -7.70
N SER A 16 -2.64 -10.56 -8.72
CA SER A 16 -1.42 -9.76 -8.64
C SER A 16 -1.70 -8.29 -8.96
N ALA A 17 -1.28 -7.39 -8.10
CA ALA A 17 -1.23 -5.96 -8.35
C ALA A 17 -0.18 -5.62 -9.43
N PHE A 18 -0.51 -5.83 -10.70
CA PHE A 18 0.41 -5.60 -11.80
C PHE A 18 0.91 -4.15 -11.85
N GLY A 19 0.05 -3.15 -11.60
CA GLY A 19 0.45 -1.74 -11.57
C GLY A 19 1.56 -1.46 -10.55
N LEU A 20 1.46 -2.01 -9.33
CA LEU A 20 2.48 -1.85 -8.30
C LEU A 20 3.76 -2.64 -8.61
N ARG A 21 3.65 -3.83 -9.21
CA ARG A 21 4.82 -4.59 -9.70
C ARG A 21 5.57 -3.85 -10.81
N TYR A 22 4.84 -3.25 -11.75
CA TYR A 22 5.42 -2.40 -12.79
C TYR A 22 6.09 -1.17 -12.20
N LEU A 23 5.45 -0.48 -11.24
CA LEU A 23 6.05 0.63 -10.53
C LEU A 23 7.36 0.21 -9.84
N LEU A 24 7.32 -0.85 -9.03
CA LEU A 24 8.50 -1.40 -8.33
C LEU A 24 9.66 -1.72 -9.28
N ALA A 25 9.37 -2.37 -10.42
CA ALA A 25 10.37 -2.71 -11.43
C ALA A 25 10.95 -1.49 -12.16
N ASN A 26 10.31 -0.32 -12.08
CA ASN A 26 10.75 0.94 -12.68
C ASN A 26 11.29 1.95 -11.65
N LEU A 27 11.42 1.58 -10.37
CA LEU A 27 11.94 2.47 -9.32
C LEU A 27 13.47 2.71 -9.37
N GLN A 28 14.20 2.07 -10.29
CA GLN A 28 15.66 2.26 -10.47
C GLN A 28 16.43 2.11 -9.14
N GLU A 29 17.24 3.08 -8.72
CA GLU A 29 18.00 2.99 -7.46
C GLU A 29 17.09 2.87 -6.22
N LEU A 30 15.87 3.44 -6.30
CA LEU A 30 14.88 3.40 -5.22
C LEU A 30 14.25 2.01 -5.05
N GLN A 31 14.37 1.10 -6.03
CA GLN A 31 13.82 -0.26 -5.92
C GLN A 31 14.40 -1.00 -4.70
N SER A 32 15.68 -0.77 -4.38
CA SER A 32 16.36 -1.35 -3.21
C SER A 32 15.84 -0.84 -1.85
N ARG A 33 15.15 0.31 -1.86
CA ARG A 33 14.54 0.98 -0.69
C ARG A 33 13.01 0.77 -0.64
N ALA A 34 12.47 -0.03 -1.56
CA ALA A 34 11.04 -0.25 -1.71
C ALA A 34 10.64 -1.72 -1.46
N THR A 35 9.44 -1.92 -0.90
CA THR A 35 8.82 -3.24 -0.75
C THR A 35 7.39 -3.23 -1.30
N LEU A 36 6.90 -4.42 -1.68
CA LEU A 36 5.52 -4.63 -2.12
C LEU A 36 4.81 -5.52 -1.09
N LEU A 37 3.84 -4.96 -0.39
CA LEU A 37 2.95 -5.68 0.52
C LEU A 37 1.59 -5.85 -0.15
N GLU A 38 1.08 -7.07 -0.23
CA GLU A 38 -0.23 -7.35 -0.84
C GLU A 38 -1.13 -8.08 0.14
N PHE A 39 -2.36 -7.58 0.24
CA PHE A 39 -3.37 -8.06 1.17
C PHE A 39 -4.62 -8.50 0.42
N GLY A 40 -5.45 -9.32 1.05
CA GLY A 40 -6.81 -9.57 0.63
C GLY A 40 -7.76 -8.45 1.08
N ILE A 41 -8.83 -8.23 0.32
CA ILE A 41 -9.97 -7.38 0.71
C ILE A 41 -10.63 -7.77 2.05
N LYS A 42 -10.39 -9.00 2.52
CA LYS A 42 -10.93 -9.54 3.78
C LYS A 42 -9.97 -9.41 4.97
N ASP A 43 -8.72 -9.04 4.73
CA ASP A 43 -7.71 -8.93 5.78
C ASP A 43 -8.06 -7.73 6.67
N ALA A 44 -7.90 -7.85 7.98
CA ALA A 44 -8.35 -6.80 8.88
C ALA A 44 -7.51 -5.54 8.67
N THR A 45 -8.13 -4.35 8.59
CA THR A 45 -7.40 -3.10 8.34
C THR A 45 -6.31 -2.84 9.37
N ASN A 46 -6.48 -3.31 10.62
CA ASN A 46 -5.46 -3.25 11.66
C ASN A 46 -4.23 -4.13 11.33
N GLU A 47 -4.42 -5.35 10.84
CA GLU A 47 -3.33 -6.25 10.43
C GLU A 47 -2.55 -5.66 9.24
N VAL A 48 -3.28 -5.08 8.28
CA VAL A 48 -2.71 -4.33 7.13
C VAL A 48 -1.89 -3.13 7.61
N LEU A 49 -2.43 -2.35 8.55
CA LEU A 49 -1.78 -1.18 9.14
C LEU A 49 -0.51 -1.57 9.92
N GLU A 50 -0.58 -2.58 10.79
CA GLU A 50 0.55 -3.08 11.57
C GLU A 50 1.67 -3.59 10.66
N ALA A 51 1.33 -4.36 9.61
CA ALA A 51 2.30 -4.83 8.62
C ALA A 51 3.00 -3.66 7.90
N ILE A 52 2.25 -2.65 7.44
CA ILE A 52 2.81 -1.45 6.80
C ILE A 52 3.72 -0.67 7.77
N LEU A 53 3.29 -0.44 9.01
CA LEU A 53 4.06 0.33 9.99
C LEU A 53 5.32 -0.40 10.46
N SER A 54 5.34 -1.74 10.45
CA SER A 54 6.52 -2.54 10.82
C SER A 54 7.75 -2.30 9.92
N GLU A 55 7.54 -1.90 8.67
CA GLU A 55 8.62 -1.51 7.74
C GLU A 55 9.21 -0.12 8.04
N GLN A 56 8.56 0.67 8.90
CA GLN A 56 8.87 2.07 9.19
C GLN A 56 8.96 2.95 7.92
N PRO A 57 7.91 2.97 7.06
CA PRO A 57 7.94 3.66 5.79
C PRO A 57 7.96 5.19 5.96
N VAL A 58 8.68 5.86 5.05
CA VAL A 58 8.56 7.30 4.84
C VAL A 58 7.45 7.60 3.81
N ILE A 59 7.26 6.70 2.84
CA ILE A 59 6.26 6.80 1.78
C ILE A 59 5.42 5.52 1.72
N VAL A 60 4.09 5.66 1.65
CA VAL A 60 3.15 4.57 1.39
C VAL A 60 2.36 4.86 0.12
N GLY A 61 2.59 4.07 -0.94
CA GLY A 61 1.85 4.12 -2.19
C GLY A 61 0.72 3.09 -2.21
N ILE A 62 -0.53 3.54 -2.30
CA ILE A 62 -1.72 2.68 -2.21
C ILE A 62 -2.40 2.57 -3.58
N GLY A 63 -2.54 1.33 -4.08
CA GLY A 63 -3.31 1.00 -5.28
C GLY A 63 -4.81 0.89 -4.99
N VAL A 64 -5.58 1.89 -5.39
CA VAL A 64 -7.05 1.99 -5.21
C VAL A 64 -7.78 1.48 -6.44
N TYR A 65 -8.75 0.59 -6.22
CA TYR A 65 -9.56 -0.09 -7.23
C TYR A 65 -11.03 -0.10 -6.79
N ILE A 66 -11.98 -0.29 -7.73
CA ILE A 66 -13.44 -0.32 -7.47
C ILE A 66 -13.81 -1.13 -6.21
N TRP A 67 -13.16 -2.28 -6.01
CA TRP A 67 -13.47 -3.19 -4.91
C TRP A 67 -12.84 -2.84 -3.57
N ASN A 68 -11.85 -1.94 -3.48
CA ASN A 68 -11.12 -1.66 -2.24
C ASN A 68 -11.20 -0.20 -1.76
N ILE A 69 -12.01 0.66 -2.41
CA ILE A 69 -12.07 2.09 -2.10
C ILE A 69 -12.38 2.38 -0.62
N GLU A 70 -13.33 1.68 -0.01
CA GLU A 70 -13.69 1.86 1.40
C GLU A 70 -12.53 1.47 2.34
N GLN A 71 -11.88 0.34 2.09
CA GLN A 71 -10.78 -0.17 2.89
C GLN A 71 -9.53 0.71 2.72
N ALA A 72 -9.25 1.19 1.51
CA ALA A 72 -8.17 2.12 1.23
C ALA A 72 -8.42 3.47 1.92
N THR A 73 -9.63 4.03 1.85
CA THR A 73 -10.00 5.25 2.58
C THR A 73 -9.81 5.09 4.09
N LYS A 74 -10.25 3.95 4.66
CA LYS A 74 -10.03 3.67 6.08
C LYS A 74 -8.54 3.55 6.43
N LEU A 75 -7.77 2.81 5.64
CA LEU A 75 -6.32 2.64 5.84
C LEU A 75 -5.58 3.99 5.81
N VAL A 76 -5.95 4.90 4.89
CA VAL A 76 -5.40 6.26 4.83
C VAL A 76 -5.71 7.06 6.10
N ALA A 77 -6.95 6.98 6.60
CA ALA A 77 -7.34 7.67 7.83
C ALA A 77 -6.59 7.12 9.05
N ASP A 78 -6.52 5.79 9.19
CA ASP A 78 -5.83 5.13 10.30
C ASP A 78 -4.31 5.41 10.25
N LEU A 79 -3.68 5.35 9.07
CA LEU A 79 -2.28 5.75 8.87
C LEU A 79 -2.02 7.20 9.30
N LYS A 80 -2.89 8.14 8.89
CA LYS A 80 -2.74 9.56 9.28
C LYS A 80 -3.02 9.85 10.75
N GLN A 81 -3.76 8.98 11.43
CA GLN A 81 -3.95 9.08 12.88
C GLN A 81 -2.74 8.58 13.66
N VAL A 82 -2.07 7.51 13.20
CA VAL A 82 -0.97 6.85 13.94
C VAL A 82 0.42 7.37 13.54
N ALA A 83 0.63 7.68 12.25
CA ALA A 83 1.90 8.11 11.67
C ALA A 83 1.68 9.30 10.70
N PRO A 84 1.29 10.48 11.21
CA PRO A 84 0.87 11.63 10.39
C PRO A 84 1.94 12.14 9.42
N GLU A 85 3.22 11.95 9.74
CA GLU A 85 4.38 12.30 8.93
C GLU A 85 4.56 11.44 7.66
N VAL A 86 3.99 10.22 7.61
CA VAL A 86 4.12 9.32 6.46
C VAL A 86 3.49 9.95 5.21
N ILE A 87 4.25 10.05 4.12
CA ILE A 87 3.74 10.58 2.85
C ILE A 87 2.89 9.49 2.19
N ILE A 88 1.62 9.78 1.94
CA ILE A 88 0.69 8.86 1.28
C ILE A 88 0.53 9.28 -0.18
N VAL A 89 0.71 8.33 -1.09
CA VAL A 89 0.46 8.49 -2.53
C VAL A 89 -0.68 7.56 -2.91
N LEU A 90 -1.75 8.10 -3.49
CA LEU A 90 -2.87 7.32 -4.01
C LEU A 90 -2.80 7.25 -5.53
N GLY A 91 -3.16 6.10 -6.09
CA GLY A 91 -3.28 5.89 -7.53
C GLY A 91 -3.97 4.58 -7.85
N GLY A 92 -4.21 4.33 -9.13
CA GLY A 92 -5.05 3.22 -9.61
C GLY A 92 -6.20 3.76 -10.46
N PRO A 93 -7.11 2.91 -10.97
CA PRO A 93 -8.18 3.33 -11.87
C PRO A 93 -9.24 4.26 -11.25
N GLU A 94 -9.33 4.34 -9.91
CA GLU A 94 -10.35 5.15 -9.21
C GLU A 94 -9.83 6.51 -8.70
N VAL A 95 -8.68 6.97 -9.19
CA VAL A 95 -7.99 8.22 -8.79
C VAL A 95 -7.67 9.07 -10.01
#